data_AF-A0A7Z9PT62-F1
#
_entry.id   AF-A0A7Z9PT62-F1
#
_cell.length_a   1.000
_cell.length_b   1.000
_cell.length_c   1.000
_cell.angle_alpha   90.00
_cell.angle_beta   90.00
_cell.angle_gamma   90.00
#
_symmetry.space_group_name_H-M   'P 1'
#
loop_
_entity.id
_entity.type
_entity.pdbx_description
1 polymer ?
#
loop_
_entity_poly.entity_id
_entity_poly.type
_entity_poly.pdbx_seq_one_letter_code
_entity_poly.pdbx_strand_id
1 'polypeptide(L)'
;MLQYRDSISAICIAAAWSDGTLGDMEKQALDRIHVMLEYPRYEIMERIGDAVKNGPSGESVDIPNDESIQLEFMRFALVVCLADGDINQHEVNFLSKLAGFLSVSREKLEYLKQKAQNLLNPGQTDRQYTAPERLEALLPEQKVKLAEETPTAAPKRETYDPKACTRKPLSELLFQGEDYGGELSLS
;
A
#
# COMPACT_ATOMS: atom_id res chain seq x y z
N MET A 1 -5.33 -8.03 -11.13
CA MET A 1 -5.07 -7.03 -10.07
C MET A 1 -6.34 -6.62 -9.33
N LEU A 2 -7.39 -6.16 -10.04
CA LEU A 2 -8.66 -5.73 -9.42
C LEU A 2 -9.34 -6.80 -8.56
N GLN A 3 -9.13 -8.09 -8.84
CA GLN A 3 -9.63 -9.19 -8.01
C GLN A 3 -9.10 -9.17 -6.57
N TYR A 4 -7.97 -8.50 -6.31
CA TYR A 4 -7.34 -8.40 -5.00
C TYR A 4 -7.38 -6.98 -4.44
N ARG A 5 -8.21 -6.09 -5.01
CA ARG A 5 -8.23 -4.66 -4.64
C ARG A 5 -8.53 -4.43 -3.15
N ASP A 6 -9.34 -5.28 -2.52
CA ASP A 6 -9.65 -5.17 -1.09
C ASP A 6 -8.44 -5.58 -0.24
N SER A 7 -7.74 -6.66 -0.60
CA SER A 7 -6.50 -7.07 0.06
C SER A 7 -5.39 -6.02 -0.08
N ILE A 8 -5.21 -5.46 -1.28
CA ILE A 8 -4.22 -4.40 -1.54
C ILE A 8 -4.56 -3.15 -0.73
N SER A 9 -5.83 -2.71 -0.77
CA SER A 9 -6.33 -1.57 0.01
C SER A 9 -6.03 -1.75 1.50
N ALA A 10 -6.39 -2.90 2.08
CA ALA A 10 -6.18 -3.17 3.49
C ALA A 10 -4.69 -3.16 3.89
N ILE A 11 -3.82 -3.75 3.05
CA ILE A 11 -2.36 -3.74 3.28
C ILE A 11 -1.79 -2.33 3.17
N CYS A 12 -2.22 -1.53 2.20
CA CYS A 12 -1.78 -0.15 2.06
C CYS A 12 -2.21 0.71 3.25
N ILE A 13 -3.44 0.53 3.74
CA ILE A 13 -3.91 1.21 4.96
C ILE A 13 -3.06 0.79 6.16
N ALA A 14 -2.75 -0.50 6.31
CA ALA A 14 -1.87 -0.98 7.38
C ALA A 14 -0.44 -0.44 7.27
N ALA A 15 0.06 -0.23 6.04
CA ALA A 15 1.37 0.37 5.79
C ALA A 15 1.40 1.84 6.22
N ALA A 16 0.37 2.61 5.82
CA ALA A 16 0.24 4.02 6.18
C ALA A 16 0.05 4.21 7.69
N TRP A 17 -0.62 3.26 8.35
CA TRP A 17 -0.86 3.32 9.79
C TRP A 17 0.26 2.64 10.60
N SER A 18 1.40 2.33 9.97
CA SER A 18 2.43 1.50 10.59
C SER A 18 3.13 2.16 11.77
N ASP A 19 2.98 3.48 11.98
CA ASP A 19 3.45 4.23 13.13
C ASP A 19 2.32 4.63 14.11
N GLY A 20 1.07 4.21 13.85
CA GLY A 20 -0.11 4.54 14.64
C GLY A 20 -0.82 5.82 14.22
N THR A 21 -0.30 6.56 13.24
CA THR A 21 -0.90 7.77 12.69
C THR A 21 -1.08 7.67 11.19
N LEU A 22 -1.81 8.63 10.59
CA LEU A 22 -1.98 8.70 9.14
C LEU A 22 -1.65 10.12 8.70
N GLY A 23 -0.48 10.30 8.12
CA GLY A 23 0.03 11.55 7.57
C GLY A 23 -0.69 11.99 6.31
N ASP A 24 -0.55 13.27 5.96
CA ASP A 24 -1.24 13.83 4.79
C ASP A 24 -0.69 13.30 3.47
N MET A 25 0.62 13.01 3.40
CA MET A 25 1.22 12.40 2.22
C MET A 25 0.78 10.95 2.04
N GLU A 26 0.65 10.18 3.11
CA GLU A 26 0.15 8.81 3.06
C GLU A 26 -1.31 8.77 2.66
N LYS A 27 -2.15 9.70 3.15
CA LYS A 27 -3.54 9.87 2.68
C LYS A 27 -3.59 10.12 1.17
N GLN A 28 -2.70 10.98 0.66
CA GLN A 28 -2.61 11.24 -0.79
C GLN A 28 -2.16 9.98 -1.56
N ALA A 29 -1.20 9.23 -1.02
CA ALA A 29 -0.77 7.96 -1.62
C ALA A 29 -1.91 6.94 -1.65
N LEU A 30 -2.64 6.79 -0.54
CA LEU A 30 -3.83 5.96 -0.47
C LEU A 30 -4.88 6.41 -1.48
N ASP A 31 -5.22 7.69 -1.57
CA ASP A 31 -6.20 8.17 -2.56
C ASP A 31 -5.82 7.75 -3.99
N ARG A 32 -4.55 7.96 -4.38
CA ARG A 32 -4.06 7.59 -5.72
C ARG A 32 -4.10 6.09 -5.97
N ILE A 33 -3.67 5.29 -5.00
CA ILE A 33 -3.71 3.83 -5.09
C ILE A 33 -5.17 3.35 -5.22
N HIS A 34 -6.09 3.89 -4.41
CA HIS A 34 -7.49 3.47 -4.47
C HIS A 34 -8.16 3.88 -5.80
N VAL A 35 -7.74 4.98 -6.42
CA VAL A 35 -8.15 5.33 -7.79
C VAL A 35 -7.65 4.30 -8.80
N MET A 36 -6.39 3.88 -8.72
CA MET A 36 -5.81 2.83 -9.58
C MET A 36 -6.47 1.45 -9.38
N LEU A 37 -7.04 1.23 -8.20
CA LEU A 37 -7.82 0.04 -7.85
C LEU A 37 -9.31 0.17 -8.22
N GLU A 38 -9.68 1.24 -8.94
CA GLU A 38 -11.03 1.51 -9.45
C GLU A 38 -12.09 1.62 -8.35
N TYR A 39 -11.73 2.15 -7.18
CA TYR A 39 -12.71 2.51 -6.17
C TYR A 39 -13.45 3.81 -6.56
N PRO A 40 -14.77 3.88 -6.33
CA PRO A 40 -15.50 5.13 -6.49
C PRO A 40 -15.10 6.12 -5.41
N ARG A 41 -15.06 7.43 -5.73
CA ARG A 41 -14.54 8.48 -4.84
C ARG A 41 -15.17 8.50 -3.44
N TYR A 42 -16.46 8.19 -3.32
CA TYR A 42 -17.13 8.14 -2.02
C TYR A 42 -16.57 7.03 -1.12
N GLU A 43 -16.28 5.85 -1.69
CA GLU A 43 -15.74 4.70 -0.97
C GLU A 43 -14.28 4.94 -0.57
N ILE A 44 -13.51 5.67 -1.40
CA ILE A 44 -12.15 6.09 -1.05
C ILE A 44 -12.16 6.99 0.19
N MET A 45 -13.05 7.99 0.20
CA MET A 45 -13.18 8.92 1.33
C MET A 45 -13.61 8.18 2.61
N GLU A 46 -14.55 7.25 2.50
CA GLU A 46 -15.01 6.42 3.62
C GLU A 46 -13.88 5.56 4.18
N ARG A 47 -13.17 4.80 3.34
CA ARG A 47 -12.07 3.92 3.76
C ARG A 47 -10.91 4.68 4.42
N ILE A 48 -10.49 5.81 3.84
CA ILE A 48 -9.44 6.65 4.45
C ILE A 48 -9.95 7.28 5.74
N GLY A 49 -11.20 7.76 5.76
CA GLY A 49 -11.81 8.35 6.95
C GLY A 49 -11.94 7.37 8.12
N ASP A 50 -12.29 6.12 7.82
CA ASP A 50 -12.37 5.04 8.81
C ASP A 50 -10.98 4.64 9.32
N ALA A 51 -9.99 4.54 8.43
CA ALA A 51 -8.60 4.28 8.82
C ALA A 51 -8.04 5.37 9.74
N VAL A 52 -8.35 6.64 9.50
CA VAL A 52 -7.94 7.75 10.38
C VAL A 52 -8.54 7.61 11.78
N LYS A 53 -9.78 7.13 11.91
CA LYS A 53 -10.49 7.04 13.18
C LYS A 53 -10.17 5.77 13.96
N ASN A 54 -10.09 4.64 13.26
CA ASN A 54 -10.11 3.30 13.84
C ASN A 54 -8.84 2.49 13.52
N GLY A 55 -7.96 3.02 12.67
CA GLY A 55 -6.83 2.26 12.13
C GLY A 55 -7.25 1.23 11.08
N PRO A 56 -6.32 0.37 10.64
CA PRO A 56 -6.58 -0.71 9.69
C PRO A 56 -7.56 -1.75 10.28
N SER A 57 -8.47 -2.26 9.45
CA SER A 57 -9.30 -3.39 9.87
C SER A 57 -8.43 -4.64 10.02
N GLY A 58 -8.59 -5.40 11.11
CA GLY A 58 -7.86 -6.65 11.34
C GLY A 58 -8.36 -7.83 10.47
N GLU A 59 -9.11 -7.53 9.41
CA GLU A 59 -9.77 -8.54 8.59
C GLU A 59 -8.76 -9.42 7.83
N SER A 60 -9.17 -10.64 7.51
CA SER A 60 -8.31 -11.50 6.70
C SER A 60 -8.30 -11.06 5.25
N VAL A 61 -7.11 -10.97 4.69
CA VAL A 61 -6.84 -10.62 3.30
C VAL A 61 -6.50 -11.86 2.48
N ASP A 62 -6.89 -11.84 1.21
CA ASP A 62 -6.55 -12.89 0.26
C ASP A 62 -5.19 -12.58 -0.38
N ILE A 63 -4.20 -13.44 -0.13
CA ILE A 63 -2.85 -13.32 -0.66
C ILE A 63 -2.67 -14.29 -1.83
N PRO A 64 -2.44 -13.83 -3.06
CA PRO A 64 -2.20 -14.71 -4.20
C PRO A 64 -0.95 -15.56 -3.96
N ASN A 65 -0.95 -16.80 -4.42
CA ASN A 65 0.24 -17.67 -4.42
C ASN A 65 1.23 -17.31 -5.54
N ASP A 66 0.81 -16.44 -6.46
CA ASP A 66 1.64 -15.90 -7.53
C ASP A 66 2.59 -14.83 -6.99
N GLU A 67 3.88 -15.12 -7.04
CA GLU A 67 4.94 -14.24 -6.55
C GLU A 67 4.96 -12.88 -7.27
N SER A 68 4.64 -12.82 -8.56
CA SER A 68 4.60 -11.55 -9.28
C SER A 68 3.56 -10.60 -8.71
N ILE A 69 2.42 -11.14 -8.28
CA ILE A 69 1.33 -10.36 -7.67
C ILE A 69 1.68 -10.01 -6.22
N GLN A 70 2.31 -10.91 -5.48
CA GLN A 70 2.84 -10.62 -4.14
C GLN A 70 3.86 -9.46 -4.18
N LEU A 71 4.70 -9.40 -5.21
CA LEU A 71 5.63 -8.28 -5.40
C LEU A 71 4.90 -6.97 -5.71
N GLU A 72 3.76 -6.99 -6.40
CA GLU A 72 2.94 -5.80 -6.61
C GLU A 72 2.30 -5.32 -5.31
N PHE A 73 1.84 -6.23 -4.42
CA PHE A 73 1.39 -5.85 -3.08
C PHE A 73 2.50 -5.16 -2.29
N MET A 74 3.72 -5.72 -2.32
CA MET A 74 4.89 -5.10 -1.70
C MET A 74 5.19 -3.71 -2.27
N ARG A 75 5.06 -3.54 -3.60
CA ARG A 75 5.28 -2.24 -4.25
C ARG A 75 4.27 -1.20 -3.80
N PHE A 76 2.98 -1.54 -3.73
CA PHE A 76 1.97 -0.59 -3.25
C PHE A 76 2.20 -0.19 -1.79
N ALA A 77 2.56 -1.12 -0.91
CA ALA A 77 2.92 -0.78 0.47
C ALA A 77 4.17 0.13 0.53
N LEU A 78 5.18 -0.16 -0.30
CA LEU A 78 6.40 0.65 -0.38
C LEU A 78 6.12 2.07 -0.88
N VAL A 79 5.18 2.26 -1.82
CA VAL A 79 4.75 3.59 -2.29
C VAL A 79 4.19 4.41 -1.13
N VAL A 80 3.37 3.79 -0.29
CA VAL A 80 2.77 4.45 0.87
C VAL A 80 3.85 4.88 1.86
N CYS A 81 4.74 3.97 2.25
CA CYS A 81 5.83 4.26 3.20
C CYS A 81 6.91 5.20 2.67
N LEU A 82 6.86 5.60 1.39
CA LEU A 82 7.80 6.54 0.79
C LEU A 82 7.12 7.85 0.38
N ALA A 83 5.84 8.02 0.71
CA ALA A 83 5.05 9.14 0.22
C ALA A 83 5.58 10.48 0.73
N ASP A 84 6.02 10.54 1.99
CA ASP A 84 6.63 11.70 2.62
C ASP A 84 8.13 11.84 2.31
N GLY A 85 8.76 10.79 1.79
CA GLY A 85 10.10 10.78 1.22
C GLY A 85 11.17 10.06 2.02
N ASP A 86 10.88 9.69 3.26
CA ASP A 86 11.81 9.03 4.17
C ASP A 86 11.10 7.84 4.81
N ILE A 87 11.79 6.70 4.96
CA ILE A 87 11.23 5.53 5.63
C ILE A 87 11.68 5.53 7.08
N ASN A 88 10.74 5.65 8.01
CA ASN A 88 10.98 5.58 9.44
C ASN A 88 11.16 4.12 9.93
N GLN A 89 11.56 3.94 11.19
CA GLN A 89 11.84 2.60 11.73
C GLN A 89 10.59 1.71 11.80
N HIS A 90 9.41 2.29 12.04
CA HIS A 90 8.15 1.55 12.08
C HIS A 90 7.78 1.01 10.70
N GLU A 91 7.93 1.82 9.66
CA GLU A 91 7.70 1.43 8.27
C GLU A 91 8.72 0.39 7.78
N VAL A 92 10.00 0.52 8.13
CA VAL A 92 11.02 -0.51 7.85
C VAL A 92 10.63 -1.85 8.46
N ASN A 93 10.17 -1.83 9.72
CA ASN A 93 9.74 -3.02 10.43
C ASN A 93 8.47 -3.62 9.79
N PHE A 94 7.50 -2.78 9.45
CA PHE A 94 6.29 -3.18 8.76
C PHE A 94 6.60 -3.84 7.40
N LEU A 95 7.39 -3.19 6.55
CA LEU A 95 7.77 -3.72 5.23
C LEU A 95 8.50 -5.07 5.35
N SER A 96 9.33 -5.24 6.39
CA SER A 96 10.02 -6.50 6.64
C SER A 96 9.05 -7.62 7.06
N LYS A 97 8.06 -7.31 7.93
CA LYS A 97 6.99 -8.25 8.31
C LYS A 97 6.09 -8.58 7.12
N LEU A 98 5.74 -7.57 6.31
CA LEU A 98 4.94 -7.72 5.10
C LEU A 98 5.65 -8.64 4.09
N ALA A 99 6.96 -8.51 3.91
CA ALA A 99 7.72 -9.41 3.05
C ALA A 99 7.59 -10.87 3.50
N GLY A 100 7.71 -11.15 4.80
CA GLY A 100 7.47 -12.50 5.34
C GLY A 100 6.03 -12.96 5.14
N PHE A 101 5.06 -12.09 5.38
CA PHE A 101 3.64 -12.36 5.20
C PHE A 101 3.26 -12.67 3.74
N LEU A 102 3.91 -12.00 2.79
CA LEU A 102 3.73 -12.22 1.35
C LEU A 102 4.69 -13.26 0.77
N SER A 103 5.50 -13.94 1.60
CA SER A 103 6.52 -14.89 1.14
C SER A 103 7.56 -14.29 0.18
N VAL A 104 7.78 -12.98 0.24
CA VAL A 104 8.77 -12.26 -0.57
C VAL A 104 10.13 -12.33 0.11
N SER A 105 11.14 -12.81 -0.62
CA SER A 105 12.51 -12.89 -0.12
C SER A 105 13.09 -11.50 0.22
N ARG A 106 14.01 -11.47 1.20
CA ARG A 106 14.72 -10.24 1.58
C ARG A 106 15.45 -9.59 0.41
N GLU A 107 16.07 -10.39 -0.46
CA GLU A 107 16.77 -9.89 -1.66
C GLU A 107 15.83 -9.08 -2.56
N LYS A 108 14.61 -9.59 -2.78
CA LYS A 108 13.58 -8.90 -3.58
C LYS A 108 13.08 -7.63 -2.90
N LEU A 109 12.91 -7.64 -1.58
CA LEU A 109 12.56 -6.43 -0.82
C LEU A 109 13.64 -5.35 -0.99
N GLU A 110 14.91 -5.69 -0.81
CA GLU A 110 16.02 -4.73 -0.97
C GLU A 110 16.12 -4.22 -2.40
N TYR A 111 15.91 -5.10 -3.40
CA TYR A 111 15.83 -4.69 -4.80
C TYR A 111 14.70 -3.67 -5.04
N LEU A 112 13.51 -3.90 -4.48
CA LEU A 112 12.39 -2.97 -4.61
C LEU A 112 12.69 -1.62 -3.94
N LYS A 113 13.27 -1.63 -2.73
CA LYS A 113 13.71 -0.41 -2.03
C LYS A 113 14.72 0.37 -2.84
N GLN A 114 15.75 -0.30 -3.34
CA GLN A 114 16.79 0.34 -4.15
C GLN A 114 16.20 0.91 -5.45
N LYS A 115 15.30 0.18 -6.10
CA LYS A 115 14.61 0.67 -7.30
C LYS A 115 13.78 1.92 -7.00
N ALA A 116 13.02 1.93 -5.91
CA ALA A 116 12.26 3.11 -5.48
C ALA A 116 13.18 4.30 -5.18
N GLN A 117 14.26 4.08 -4.43
CA GLN A 117 15.26 5.12 -4.14
C GLN A 117 15.91 5.70 -5.39
N ASN A 118 16.24 4.86 -6.39
CA ASN A 118 16.80 5.32 -7.66
C ASN A 118 15.82 6.16 -8.48
N LEU A 119 14.51 5.91 -8.37
CA LEU A 119 13.49 6.72 -9.02
C LEU A 119 13.36 8.10 -8.36
N LEU A 120 13.44 8.13 -7.02
CA LEU A 120 13.36 9.36 -6.23
C LEU A 120 14.65 10.19 -6.30
N ASN A 121 15.80 9.54 -6.46
CA ASN A 121 17.12 10.17 -6.54
C ASN A 121 17.88 9.64 -7.77
N PRO A 122 17.45 9.98 -9.00
CA PRO A 122 18.19 9.62 -10.19
C PRO A 122 19.55 10.31 -10.12
N GLY A 123 20.60 9.51 -9.97
CA GLY A 123 21.95 9.97 -9.64
C GLY A 123 22.35 11.25 -10.38
N GLN A 124 22.80 12.26 -9.61
CA GLN A 124 23.38 13.52 -10.09
C GLN A 124 22.46 14.42 -10.93
N THR A 125 21.22 14.63 -10.48
CA THR A 125 20.48 15.83 -10.85
C THR A 125 20.14 16.63 -9.60
N ASP A 126 20.38 17.94 -9.60
CA ASP A 126 19.91 18.88 -8.55
C ASP A 126 18.37 18.97 -8.46
N ARG A 127 17.67 18.04 -9.10
CA ARG A 127 16.21 18.00 -9.16
C ARG A 127 15.71 17.28 -7.91
N GLN A 128 15.30 18.07 -6.92
CA GLN A 128 14.46 17.57 -5.84
C GLN A 128 13.04 17.41 -6.38
N TYR A 129 12.53 16.17 -6.42
CA TYR A 129 11.13 15.95 -6.71
C TYR A 129 10.27 16.49 -5.57
N THR A 130 9.21 17.21 -5.91
CA THR A 130 8.17 17.56 -4.95
C THR A 130 7.45 16.30 -4.45
N ALA A 131 6.85 16.36 -3.27
CA ALA A 131 6.16 15.21 -2.68
C ALA A 131 5.10 14.58 -3.62
N PRO A 132 4.29 15.35 -4.37
CA PRO A 132 3.39 14.79 -5.39
C PRO A 132 4.11 14.11 -6.56
N GLU A 133 5.21 14.69 -7.08
CA GLU A 133 5.96 14.08 -8.19
C GLU A 133 6.63 12.77 -7.78
N ARG A 134 7.08 12.66 -6.52
CA ARG A 134 7.63 11.41 -5.95
C ARG A 134 6.59 10.31 -5.95
N LEU A 135 5.39 10.62 -5.47
CA LEU A 135 4.29 9.68 -5.45
C LEU A 135 3.95 9.17 -6.86
N GLU A 136 3.81 10.07 -7.83
CA GLU A 136 3.54 9.70 -9.22
C GLU A 136 4.65 8.86 -9.86
N ALA A 137 5.93 9.09 -9.49
CA ALA A 137 7.06 8.30 -9.99
C ALA A 137 7.14 6.89 -9.39
N LEU A 138 6.66 6.70 -8.16
CA LEU A 138 6.68 5.42 -7.45
C LEU A 138 5.50 4.53 -7.81
N LEU A 139 4.35 5.12 -8.17
CA LEU A 139 3.18 4.36 -8.57
C LEU A 139 3.50 3.52 -9.82
N PRO A 140 3.03 2.26 -9.88
CA PRO A 140 3.16 1.46 -11.09
C PRO A 140 2.60 2.23 -12.30
N GLU A 141 3.27 2.17 -13.45
CA GLU A 141 2.77 2.76 -14.70
C GLU A 141 1.44 2.14 -15.12
N GLN A 142 0.33 2.59 -14.54
CA GLN A 142 -0.95 2.51 -15.20
C GLN A 142 -1.01 3.70 -16.12
N LYS A 143 -0.89 3.45 -17.42
CA LYS A 143 -1.42 4.39 -18.41
C LYS A 143 -2.91 4.50 -18.15
N VAL A 144 -3.31 5.44 -17.29
CA VAL A 144 -4.67 5.95 -17.26
C VAL A 144 -4.85 6.60 -18.62
N LYS A 145 -5.33 5.83 -19.59
CA LYS A 145 -6.08 6.42 -20.67
C LYS A 145 -7.25 7.09 -19.96
N LEU A 146 -7.19 8.41 -19.83
CA LEU A 146 -8.39 9.22 -19.68
C LEU A 146 -9.23 8.91 -20.92
N ALA A 147 -10.01 7.84 -20.86
CA ALA A 147 -11.00 7.51 -21.84
C ALA A 147 -12.15 8.48 -21.57
N GLU A 148 -12.16 9.58 -22.31
CA GLU A 148 -13.43 10.10 -22.81
C GLU A 148 -14.08 8.96 -23.59
N GLU A 149 -14.92 8.14 -22.96
CA GLU A 149 -15.92 7.35 -23.66
C GLU A 149 -16.97 6.76 -22.69
N THR A 150 -18.20 6.86 -23.16
CA THR A 150 -19.52 6.59 -22.57
C THR A 150 -19.62 5.16 -21.98
N PRO A 151 -20.50 4.91 -20.98
CA PRO A 151 -20.45 3.69 -20.19
C PRO A 151 -20.92 2.49 -21.01
N THR A 152 -20.02 1.55 -21.28
CA THR A 152 -20.40 0.29 -21.90
C THR A 152 -19.64 -0.88 -21.28
N ALA A 153 -20.40 -1.71 -20.56
CA ALA A 153 -20.05 -2.98 -19.94
C ALA A 153 -19.03 -2.94 -18.78
N ALA A 154 -19.48 -3.40 -17.61
CA ALA A 154 -18.62 -3.69 -16.47
C ALA A 154 -17.49 -4.64 -16.88
N PRO A 155 -16.24 -4.40 -16.43
CA PRO A 155 -15.14 -5.31 -16.72
C PRO A 155 -15.51 -6.71 -16.24
N LYS A 156 -15.29 -7.73 -17.09
CA LYS A 156 -15.48 -9.14 -16.72
C LYS A 156 -14.63 -9.39 -15.48
N ARG A 157 -15.29 -9.60 -14.33
CA ARG A 157 -14.62 -10.08 -13.11
C ARG A 157 -13.97 -11.41 -13.48
N GLU A 158 -12.64 -11.44 -13.47
CA GLU A 158 -11.89 -12.70 -13.50
C GLU A 158 -12.46 -13.60 -12.39
N THR A 159 -12.84 -14.82 -12.75
CA THR A 159 -13.40 -15.77 -11.79
C THR A 159 -12.36 -16.09 -10.73
N TYR A 160 -12.63 -15.68 -9.50
CA TYR A 160 -11.84 -15.97 -8.32
C TYR A 160 -11.66 -17.49 -8.15
N ASP A 161 -10.41 -17.97 -8.22
CA ASP A 161 -10.06 -19.34 -7.87
C ASP A 161 -9.57 -19.39 -6.42
N PRO A 162 -10.35 -19.95 -5.48
CA PRO A 162 -9.97 -20.04 -4.07
C PRO A 162 -8.71 -20.88 -3.81
N LYS A 163 -8.24 -21.69 -4.78
CA LYS A 163 -6.97 -22.42 -4.68
C LYS A 163 -5.75 -21.58 -5.08
N ALA A 164 -5.97 -20.45 -5.73
CA ALA A 164 -4.91 -19.56 -6.20
C ALA A 164 -4.44 -18.56 -5.13
N CYS A 165 -5.12 -18.49 -3.98
CA CYS A 165 -4.80 -17.58 -2.89
C CYS A 165 -4.82 -18.28 -1.52
N THR A 166 -4.04 -17.74 -0.60
CA THR A 166 -4.06 -18.07 0.82
C THR A 166 -4.69 -16.92 1.59
N ARG A 167 -5.75 -17.19 2.35
CA ARG A 167 -6.37 -16.20 3.22
C ARG A 167 -5.58 -16.09 4.52
N LYS A 168 -5.09 -14.89 4.85
CA LYS A 168 -4.27 -14.64 6.04
C LYS A 168 -4.85 -13.48 6.86
N PRO A 169 -4.88 -13.56 8.20
CA PRO A 169 -5.38 -12.48 9.04
C PRO A 169 -4.41 -11.28 9.00
N LEU A 170 -4.91 -10.09 8.67
CA LEU A 170 -4.08 -8.88 8.63
C LEU A 170 -3.52 -8.52 10.02
N SER A 171 -4.16 -8.99 11.10
CA SER A 171 -3.68 -8.87 12.48
C SER A 171 -2.30 -9.52 12.74
N GLU A 172 -1.76 -10.32 11.82
CA GLU A 172 -0.36 -10.78 11.87
C GLU A 172 0.64 -9.66 11.53
N LEU A 173 0.21 -8.65 10.77
CA LEU A 173 1.02 -7.50 10.36
C LEU A 173 0.85 -6.31 11.29
N LEU A 174 -0.38 -6.10 11.79
CA LEU A 174 -0.69 -5.06 12.77
C LEU A 174 0.06 -5.41 14.06
N PHE A 175 0.98 -4.56 14.56
CA PHE A 175 1.70 -4.91 15.77
C PHE A 175 0.70 -5.16 16.90
N GLN A 176 0.75 -6.39 17.40
CA GLN A 176 -0.06 -6.82 18.52
C GLN A 176 0.53 -6.21 19.80
N GLY A 177 0.14 -4.98 20.13
CA GLY A 177 0.11 -4.52 21.52
C GLY A 177 1.42 -4.08 22.18
N GLU A 178 2.46 -3.67 21.44
CA GLU A 178 3.56 -2.88 22.04
C GLU A 178 3.69 -1.55 21.28
N ASP A 179 3.21 -0.50 21.94
CA ASP A 179 3.39 0.92 21.63
C ASP A 179 3.15 1.39 20.18
N TYR A 180 1.88 1.65 19.88
CA TYR A 180 1.48 2.62 18.84
C TYR A 180 1.11 3.97 19.47
N GLY A 181 1.98 4.52 20.31
CA GLY A 181 1.85 5.91 20.78
C GLY A 181 0.65 6.20 21.68
N GLY A 182 0.21 5.24 22.49
CA GLY A 182 -0.63 5.55 23.64
C GLY A 182 0.24 6.20 24.70
N GLU A 183 -0.09 7.42 25.13
CA GLU A 183 0.44 7.96 26.38
C GLU A 183 0.25 6.89 27.48
N LEU A 184 1.36 6.28 27.91
CA LEU A 184 1.41 5.63 29.20
C LEU A 184 1.17 6.71 30.22
N SER A 185 -0.09 6.87 30.63
CA SER A 185 -0.46 7.61 31.83
C SER A 185 0.27 6.95 33.00
N LEU A 186 1.43 7.50 33.35
CA LEU A 186 2.06 7.28 34.62
C LEU A 186 1.46 8.32 35.57
N SER A 187 0.41 7.88 36.26
CA SER A 187 0.08 8.18 37.67
C SER A 187 0.59 9.49 38.25
#